data_AF-A0A0F8YL32-F1
#
_entry.id   AF-A0A0F8YL32-F1
#
_cell.length_a   1.000
_cell.length_b   1.000
_cell.length_c   1.000
_cell.angle_alpha   90.00
_cell.angle_beta   90.00
_cell.angle_gamma   90.00
#
_symmetry.space_group_name_H-M   'P 1'
#
loop_
_entity.id
_entity.type
_entity.pdbx_description
1 polymer ?
#
loop_
_entity_poly.entity_id
_entity_poly.type
_entity_poly.pdbx_seq_one_letter_code
_entity_poly.pdbx_strand_id
1 'polypeptide(L)'
;MEKKQFTIRILLAVIVVSILGGIGLWIGFRWQSKTQETRKLDEILTEVDYALSLGYTLRAGDLLSVAADQAYGERNHLRILKRVYQIGKLAGDIESLEIYAKSALTKLPGSLAIKQAYAYAALRSAHYVEALDVLGGMSKSVPLQHLWAEANVVMGNTIRSSDHLQPNLRQLIS
;
A
#
# COMPACT_ATOMS: atom_id res chain seq x y z
N MET A 1 34.94 12.46 -55.50
CA MET A 1 34.67 12.56 -54.05
C MET A 1 33.28 12.06 -53.62
N GLU A 2 32.35 11.78 -54.53
CA GLU A 2 30.95 11.44 -54.18
C GLU A 2 30.73 10.05 -53.54
N LYS A 3 31.53 9.03 -53.91
CA LYS A 3 31.36 7.66 -53.38
C LYS A 3 31.53 7.55 -51.86
N LYS A 4 32.39 8.38 -51.25
CA LYS A 4 32.61 8.41 -49.79
C LYS A 4 31.43 8.99 -49.02
N GLN A 5 30.72 9.97 -49.59
CA GLN A 5 29.56 10.56 -48.93
C GLN A 5 28.34 9.64 -48.99
N PHE A 6 28.22 8.85 -50.06
CA PHE A 6 27.14 7.87 -50.20
C PHE A 6 27.25 6.73 -49.17
N THR A 7 28.45 6.18 -48.96
CA THR A 7 28.67 5.13 -47.95
C THR A 7 28.45 5.62 -46.52
N ILE A 8 28.85 6.85 -46.18
CA ILE A 8 28.62 7.43 -44.85
C ILE A 8 27.12 7.59 -44.55
N ARG A 9 26.31 8.00 -45.54
CA ARG A 9 24.85 8.15 -45.37
C ARG A 9 24.15 6.82 -45.13
N ILE A 10 24.54 5.77 -45.85
CA ILE A 10 23.98 4.41 -45.63
C ILE A 10 24.34 3.92 -44.23
N LEU A 11 25.58 4.13 -43.80
CA LEU A 11 26.04 3.68 -42.48
C LEU A 11 25.29 4.40 -41.35
N LEU A 12 25.04 5.71 -41.49
CA LEU A 12 24.18 6.48 -40.58
C LEU A 12 22.73 5.98 -40.56
N ALA A 13 22.15 5.68 -41.72
CA ALA A 13 20.78 5.15 -41.79
C ALA A 13 20.64 3.81 -41.06
N VAL A 14 21.61 2.90 -41.18
CA VAL A 14 21.62 1.61 -40.49
C VAL A 14 21.73 1.78 -38.97
N ILE A 15 22.55 2.73 -38.50
CA ILE A 15 22.68 3.03 -37.07
C ILE A 15 21.36 3.57 -36.51
N VAL A 16 20.72 4.51 -37.20
CA VAL A 16 19.44 5.10 -36.75
C VAL A 16 18.33 4.04 -36.69
N VAL A 17 18.22 3.17 -37.69
CA VAL A 17 17.24 2.07 -37.70
C VAL A 17 17.49 1.09 -36.56
N SER A 18 18.76 0.76 -36.29
CA SER A 18 19.13 -0.15 -35.19
C SER A 18 18.77 0.43 -33.82
N ILE A 19 19.02 1.72 -33.61
CA ILE A 19 18.69 2.42 -32.36
C ILE A 19 17.17 2.50 -32.17
N LEU A 20 16.42 2.88 -33.21
CA LEU A 20 14.96 2.97 -33.14
C LEU A 20 14.32 1.59 -32.91
N GLY A 21 14.83 0.54 -33.55
CA GLY A 21 14.39 -0.84 -33.33
C GLY A 21 14.66 -1.33 -31.91
N GLY A 22 15.85 -1.04 -31.37
CA GLY A 22 16.21 -1.39 -29.99
C GLY A 22 15.34 -0.69 -28.94
N ILE A 23 15.03 0.60 -29.14
CA ILE A 23 14.14 1.35 -28.26
C ILE A 23 12.71 0.80 -28.32
N GLY A 24 12.21 0.47 -29.52
CA GLY A 24 10.87 -0.11 -29.70
C GLY A 24 10.71 -1.45 -28.97
N LEU A 25 11.70 -2.34 -29.11
CA LEU A 25 11.72 -3.62 -28.41
C LEU A 25 11.79 -3.44 -26.88
N TRP A 26 12.62 -2.51 -26.39
CA TRP A 26 12.73 -2.22 -24.96
C TRP A 26 11.43 -1.71 -24.35
N ILE A 27 10.74 -0.80 -25.03
CA ILE A 27 9.44 -0.27 -24.58
C ILE A 27 8.38 -1.38 -24.56
N GLY A 28 8.32 -2.20 -25.62
CA GLY A 28 7.39 -3.33 -25.70
C GLY A 28 7.59 -4.35 -24.58
N PHE A 29 8.85 -4.73 -24.32
CA PHE A 29 9.19 -5.68 -23.26
C PHE A 29 8.83 -5.14 -21.86
N ARG A 30 9.05 -3.83 -21.64
CA ARG A 30 8.70 -3.19 -20.38
C ARG A 30 7.19 -3.13 -20.14
N TRP A 31 6.39 -2.94 -21.19
CA TRP A 31 4.93 -2.97 -21.12
C TRP A 31 4.38 -4.37 -20.84
N GLN A 32 4.96 -5.39 -21.47
CA GLN A 32 4.55 -6.78 -21.25
C GLN A 32 4.87 -7.25 -19.82
N SER A 33 6.02 -6.86 -19.26
CA SER A 33 6.37 -7.18 -17.88
C SER A 33 5.38 -6.58 -16.87
N LYS A 34 5.06 -5.28 -17.01
CA LYS A 34 4.08 -4.61 -16.14
C LYS A 34 2.67 -5.21 -16.21
N THR A 35 2.27 -5.72 -17.37
CA THR A 35 0.94 -6.33 -17.54
C THR A 35 0.85 -7.75 -16.98
N GLN A 36 1.97 -8.48 -16.90
CA GLN A 36 2.00 -9.77 -16.22
C GLN A 36 1.98 -9.61 -14.70
N GLU A 37 2.70 -8.64 -14.15
CA GLU A 37 2.72 -8.37 -12.71
C GLU A 37 1.33 -7.95 -12.18
N THR A 38 0.60 -7.11 -12.93
CA THR A 38 -0.75 -6.69 -12.52
C THR A 38 -1.76 -7.82 -12.55
N ARG A 39 -1.69 -8.72 -13.55
CA ARG A 39 -2.56 -9.90 -13.61
C ARG A 39 -2.36 -10.83 -12.42
N LYS A 40 -1.09 -11.09 -12.06
CA LYS A 40 -0.77 -11.90 -10.88
C LYS A 40 -1.32 -11.28 -9.59
N LEU A 41 -1.21 -9.97 -9.44
CA LEU A 41 -1.78 -9.28 -8.28
C LEU A 41 -3.31 -9.41 -8.24
N ASP A 42 -4.00 -9.23 -9.37
CA ASP A 42 -5.45 -9.34 -9.42
C ASP A 42 -5.94 -10.76 -9.07
N GLU A 43 -5.22 -11.79 -9.50
CA GLU A 43 -5.48 -13.18 -9.12
C GLU A 43 -5.33 -13.39 -7.61
N ILE A 44 -4.21 -12.93 -7.02
CA ILE A 44 -3.98 -13.03 -5.57
C ILE A 44 -5.07 -12.29 -4.80
N LEU A 45 -5.43 -11.07 -5.20
CA LEU A 45 -6.47 -10.29 -4.52
C LEU A 45 -7.86 -10.94 -4.64
N THR A 46 -8.14 -11.64 -5.73
CA THR A 46 -9.37 -12.42 -5.89
C THR A 46 -9.38 -13.62 -4.94
N GLU A 47 -8.24 -14.29 -4.76
CA GLU A 47 -8.12 -15.38 -3.80
C GLU A 47 -8.24 -14.88 -2.35
N VAL A 48 -7.70 -13.70 -2.04
CA VAL A 48 -7.91 -13.02 -0.74
C VAL A 48 -9.39 -12.79 -0.50
N ASP A 49 -10.11 -12.21 -1.47
CA ASP A 49 -11.54 -11.91 -1.34
C ASP A 49 -12.35 -13.20 -1.15
N TYR A 50 -11.97 -14.28 -1.84
CA TYR A 50 -12.56 -15.60 -1.66
C TYR A 50 -12.29 -16.17 -0.27
N ALA A 51 -11.05 -16.14 0.21
CA ALA A 51 -10.68 -16.60 1.55
C ALA A 51 -11.44 -15.83 2.65
N LEU A 52 -11.56 -14.51 2.48
CA LEU A 52 -12.35 -13.65 3.38
C LEU A 52 -13.83 -14.02 3.39
N SER A 53 -14.42 -14.35 2.23
CA SER A 53 -15.82 -14.77 2.14
C SER A 53 -16.11 -16.07 2.90
N LEU A 54 -15.09 -16.92 3.08
CA LEU A 54 -15.15 -18.16 3.84
C LEU A 54 -14.76 -17.99 5.32
N GLY A 55 -14.41 -16.77 5.74
CA GLY A 55 -13.95 -16.47 7.10
C GLY A 55 -12.50 -16.86 7.39
N TYR A 56 -11.71 -17.22 6.38
CA TYR A 56 -10.30 -17.62 6.54
C TYR A 56 -9.36 -16.40 6.61
N THR A 57 -9.41 -15.68 7.72
CA THR A 57 -8.62 -14.44 7.92
C THR A 57 -7.11 -14.67 7.92
N LEU A 58 -6.61 -15.77 8.49
CA LEU A 58 -5.18 -16.11 8.49
C LEU A 58 -4.64 -16.34 7.07
N ARG A 59 -5.33 -17.18 6.28
CA ARG A 59 -4.95 -17.44 4.88
C ARG A 59 -5.02 -16.17 4.03
N ALA A 60 -6.04 -15.34 4.25
CA ALA A 60 -6.15 -14.05 3.58
C ALA A 60 -4.95 -13.13 3.92
N GLY A 61 -4.48 -13.16 5.17
CA GLY A 61 -3.27 -12.45 5.61
C GLY A 61 -2.01 -12.93 4.89
N ASP A 62 -1.81 -14.25 4.80
CA ASP A 62 -0.66 -14.84 4.09
C ASP A 62 -0.62 -14.40 2.62
N LEU A 63 -1.77 -14.47 1.93
CA LEU A 63 -1.89 -14.04 0.54
C LEU A 63 -1.64 -12.53 0.37
N LEU A 64 -2.08 -11.70 1.33
CA LEU A 64 -1.82 -10.26 1.29
C LEU A 64 -0.35 -9.91 1.50
N SER A 65 0.42 -10.71 2.23
CA SER A 65 1.87 -10.51 2.37
C SER A 65 2.56 -10.61 1.01
N VAL A 66 2.22 -11.66 0.25
CA VAL A 66 2.69 -11.89 -1.11
C VAL A 66 2.24 -10.77 -2.05
N ALA A 67 0.99 -10.32 -1.93
CA ALA A 67 0.45 -9.22 -2.72
C ALA A 67 1.20 -7.89 -2.47
N ALA A 68 1.57 -7.61 -1.20
CA ALA A 68 2.23 -6.36 -0.82
C ALA A 68 3.66 -6.24 -1.35
N ASP A 69 4.35 -7.36 -1.50
CA ASP A 69 5.67 -7.41 -2.12
C ASP A 69 5.62 -7.16 -3.62
N GLN A 70 4.56 -7.63 -4.29
CA GLN A 70 4.35 -7.47 -5.74
C GLN A 70 3.62 -6.17 -6.11
N ALA A 71 3.12 -5.43 -5.14
CA ALA A 71 2.33 -4.23 -5.39
C ALA A 71 3.20 -3.10 -5.96
N TYR A 72 2.80 -2.62 -7.14
CA TYR A 72 3.35 -1.42 -7.75
C TYR A 72 2.29 -0.34 -7.90
N GLY A 73 2.66 0.87 -7.48
CA GLY A 73 1.82 2.07 -7.60
C GLY A 73 0.76 2.18 -6.51
N GLU A 74 0.33 3.42 -6.28
CA GLU A 74 -0.55 3.81 -5.17
C GLU A 74 -1.87 3.02 -5.16
N ARG A 75 -2.52 2.87 -6.32
CA ARG A 75 -3.79 2.15 -6.45
C ARG A 75 -3.71 0.73 -5.89
N ASN A 76 -2.63 0.01 -6.17
CA ASN A 76 -2.48 -1.38 -5.76
C ASN A 76 -2.20 -1.49 -4.26
N HIS A 77 -1.36 -0.61 -3.71
CA HIS A 77 -1.17 -0.52 -2.27
C HIS A 77 -2.48 -0.20 -1.55
N LEU A 78 -3.27 0.76 -2.03
CA LEU A 78 -4.57 1.10 -1.42
C LEU A 78 -5.56 -0.07 -1.46
N ARG A 79 -5.57 -0.87 -2.54
CA ARG A 79 -6.41 -2.08 -2.63
C ARG A 79 -6.01 -3.14 -1.60
N ILE A 80 -4.72 -3.27 -1.32
CA ILE A 80 -4.19 -4.16 -0.28
C ILE A 80 -4.56 -3.63 1.10
N LEU A 81 -4.27 -2.35 1.39
CA LEU A 81 -4.59 -1.73 2.68
C LEU A 81 -6.08 -1.83 3.03
N LYS A 82 -6.97 -1.68 2.03
CA LYS A 82 -8.41 -1.89 2.23
C LYS A 82 -8.73 -3.30 2.74
N ARG A 83 -8.07 -4.33 2.21
CA ARG A 83 -8.30 -5.73 2.60
C ARG A 83 -7.64 -6.06 3.93
N VAL A 84 -6.45 -5.54 4.18
CA VAL A 84 -5.80 -5.65 5.50
C VAL A 84 -6.70 -5.01 6.58
N TYR A 85 -7.30 -3.85 6.31
CA TYR A 85 -8.27 -3.23 7.21
C TYR A 85 -9.51 -4.10 7.43
N GLN A 86 -10.04 -4.76 6.39
CA GLN A 86 -11.16 -5.69 6.52
C GLN A 86 -10.80 -6.90 7.40
N ILE A 87 -9.63 -7.50 7.19
CA ILE A 87 -9.12 -8.57 8.06
C ILE A 87 -9.02 -8.07 9.50
N GLY A 88 -8.41 -6.90 9.73
CA GLY A 88 -8.26 -6.35 11.06
C GLY A 88 -9.60 -6.03 11.74
N LYS A 89 -10.62 -5.64 10.98
CA LYS A 89 -11.99 -5.49 11.51
C LYS A 89 -12.62 -6.82 11.92
N LEU A 90 -12.37 -7.89 11.17
CA LEU A 90 -12.92 -9.22 11.46
C LEU A 90 -12.16 -9.93 12.60
N ALA A 91 -10.83 -9.80 12.63
CA ALA A 91 -9.95 -10.44 13.59
C ALA A 91 -9.75 -9.64 14.88
N GLY A 92 -10.10 -8.35 14.88
CA GLY A 92 -9.82 -7.43 15.99
C GLY A 92 -8.36 -6.94 16.05
N ASP A 93 -7.53 -7.29 15.06
CA ASP A 93 -6.12 -6.90 14.96
C ASP A 93 -5.92 -5.79 13.92
N ILE A 94 -5.72 -4.56 14.38
CA ILE A 94 -5.44 -3.41 13.51
C ILE A 94 -3.94 -3.19 13.28
N GLU A 95 -3.07 -3.86 14.02
CA GLU A 95 -1.61 -3.67 13.96
C GLU A 95 -1.06 -4.06 12.60
N SER A 96 -1.62 -5.14 12.02
CA SER A 96 -1.37 -5.53 10.64
C SER A 96 -1.60 -4.38 9.66
N LEU A 97 -2.64 -3.55 9.82
CA LEU A 97 -2.85 -2.41 8.92
C LEU A 97 -1.71 -1.40 8.99
N GLU A 98 -1.19 -1.14 10.18
CA GLU A 98 -0.10 -0.20 10.39
C GLU A 98 1.18 -0.68 9.70
N ILE A 99 1.54 -1.96 9.88
CA ILE A 99 2.73 -2.56 9.27
C ILE A 99 2.69 -2.42 7.75
N TYR A 100 1.56 -2.78 7.12
CA TYR A 100 1.42 -2.70 5.68
C TYR A 100 1.35 -1.25 5.19
N ALA A 101 0.69 -0.35 5.93
CA ALA A 101 0.61 1.07 5.56
C ALA A 101 1.97 1.76 5.65
N LYS A 102 2.77 1.43 6.67
CA LYS A 102 4.14 1.91 6.83
C LYS A 102 5.03 1.45 5.67
N SER A 103 4.97 0.16 5.33
CA SER A 103 5.71 -0.41 4.19
C SER A 103 5.28 0.22 2.85
N ALA A 104 3.98 0.48 2.66
CA ALA A 104 3.50 1.19 1.47
C ALA A 104 3.99 2.65 1.44
N LEU A 105 4.06 3.30 2.59
CA LEU A 105 4.51 4.69 2.69
C LEU A 105 6.01 4.84 2.41
N THR A 106 6.84 3.89 2.83
CA THR A 106 8.28 3.90 2.47
C THR A 106 8.49 3.74 0.98
N LYS A 107 7.65 2.94 0.30
CA LYS A 107 7.65 2.80 -1.18
C LYS A 107 7.09 4.05 -1.90
N LEU A 108 6.09 4.72 -1.31
CA LEU A 108 5.36 5.84 -1.91
C LEU A 108 5.17 7.02 -0.94
N PRO A 109 6.25 7.74 -0.57
CA PRO A 109 6.21 8.79 0.47
C PRO A 109 5.38 10.02 0.09
N GLY A 110 5.05 10.18 -1.19
CA GLY A 110 4.21 11.27 -1.69
C GLY A 110 2.70 11.00 -1.62
N SER A 111 2.27 9.76 -1.37
CA SER A 111 0.85 9.40 -1.37
C SER A 111 0.15 9.90 -0.10
N LEU A 112 -0.75 10.86 -0.26
CA LEU A 112 -1.57 11.38 0.83
C LEU A 112 -2.55 10.33 1.36
N ALA A 113 -3.12 9.50 0.48
CA ALA A 113 -4.04 8.44 0.88
C ALA A 113 -3.36 7.36 1.72
N ILE A 114 -2.12 6.96 1.36
CA ILE A 114 -1.33 6.01 2.16
C ILE A 114 -0.92 6.63 3.50
N LYS A 115 -0.54 7.92 3.52
CA LYS A 115 -0.26 8.63 4.79
C LYS A 115 -1.46 8.65 5.73
N GLN A 116 -2.66 8.92 5.21
CA GLN A 116 -3.90 8.88 6.00
C GLN A 116 -4.16 7.48 6.55
N ALA A 117 -4.02 6.44 5.72
CA ALA A 117 -4.21 5.06 6.15
C ALA A 117 -3.22 4.66 7.26
N TYR A 118 -1.94 5.04 7.13
CA TYR A 118 -0.93 4.82 8.16
C TYR A 118 -1.26 5.57 9.45
N ALA A 119 -1.56 6.87 9.36
CA ALA A 119 -1.89 7.66 10.54
C ALA A 119 -3.12 7.12 11.28
N TYR A 120 -4.16 6.71 10.55
CA TYR A 120 -5.33 6.06 11.15
C TYR A 120 -4.96 4.75 11.85
N ALA A 121 -4.15 3.90 11.21
CA ALA A 121 -3.72 2.63 11.80
C ALA A 121 -2.87 2.85 13.06
N ALA A 122 -1.87 3.74 13.00
CA ALA A 122 -1.03 4.09 14.14
C ALA A 122 -1.84 4.64 15.33
N LEU A 123 -2.84 5.50 15.07
CA LEU A 123 -3.77 5.95 16.12
C LEU A 123 -4.53 4.77 16.75
N ARG A 124 -5.02 3.84 15.94
CA ARG A 124 -5.76 2.66 16.41
C ARG A 124 -4.89 1.66 17.16
N SER A 125 -3.59 1.61 16.88
CA SER A 125 -2.58 0.81 17.58
C SER A 125 -1.97 1.52 18.80
N ALA A 126 -2.47 2.71 19.19
CA ALA A 126 -1.91 3.54 20.26
C ALA A 126 -0.47 4.07 20.03
N HIS A 127 0.00 4.07 18.77
CA HIS A 127 1.27 4.69 18.34
C HIS A 127 1.05 6.18 17.98
N TYR A 128 0.70 6.98 19.00
CA TYR A 128 0.28 8.37 18.82
C TYR A 128 1.39 9.29 18.31
N VAL A 129 2.64 9.04 18.70
CA VAL A 129 3.78 9.89 18.32
C VAL A 129 4.03 9.75 16.81
N GLU A 130 4.06 8.52 16.32
CA GLU A 130 4.22 8.19 14.91
C GLU A 130 3.06 8.71 14.07
N ALA A 131 1.82 8.61 14.60
CA ALA A 131 0.67 9.21 13.95
C ALA A 131 0.82 10.73 13.83
N LEU A 132 1.16 11.42 14.94
CA LEU A 132 1.29 12.87 14.97
C LEU A 132 2.41 13.40 14.07
N ASP A 133 3.54 12.69 13.96
CA ASP A 133 4.64 13.06 13.06
C ASP A 133 4.17 13.05 11.59
N VAL A 134 3.48 11.97 11.18
CA VAL A 134 2.93 11.87 9.82
C VAL A 134 1.80 12.86 9.56
N LEU A 135 0.96 13.13 10.57
CA LEU A 135 -0.13 14.10 10.49
C LEU A 135 0.38 15.56 10.48
N GLY A 136 1.43 15.88 11.23
CA GLY A 136 2.04 17.20 11.30
C GLY A 136 2.61 17.65 9.95
N GLY A 137 3.05 16.70 9.12
CA GLY A 137 3.43 16.95 7.73
C GLY A 137 2.26 17.14 6.75
N MET A 138 1.02 16.86 7.17
CA MET A 138 -0.20 17.00 6.35
C MET A 138 -0.92 18.31 6.70
N SER A 139 -0.42 19.44 6.19
CA SER A 139 -1.08 20.75 6.34
C SER A 139 -2.55 20.73 5.87
N LYS A 140 -3.47 21.08 6.79
CA LYS A 140 -4.89 21.52 6.66
C LYS A 140 -5.86 20.78 5.71
N SER A 141 -5.46 19.72 5.01
CA SER A 141 -6.18 19.19 3.85
C SER A 141 -7.04 17.95 4.13
N VAL A 142 -7.14 17.49 5.38
CA VAL A 142 -7.88 16.28 5.73
C VAL A 142 -8.73 16.54 6.97
N PRO A 143 -9.96 16.02 7.07
CA PRO A 143 -10.76 16.06 8.30
C PRO A 143 -10.15 15.12 9.36
N LEU A 144 -8.96 15.47 9.85
CA LEU A 144 -8.21 14.71 10.86
C LEU A 144 -9.02 14.51 12.14
N GLN A 145 -9.88 15.48 12.46
CA GLN A 145 -10.80 15.42 13.59
C GLN A 145 -11.74 14.20 13.52
N HIS A 146 -12.17 13.77 12.33
CA HIS A 146 -13.04 12.61 12.19
C HIS A 146 -12.30 11.29 12.39
N LEU A 147 -11.07 11.17 11.87
CA LEU A 147 -10.22 9.99 12.09
C LEU A 147 -9.84 9.84 13.56
N TRP A 148 -9.52 10.96 14.22
CA TRP A 148 -9.24 11.01 15.66
C TRP A 148 -10.46 10.63 16.49
N ALA A 149 -11.64 11.18 16.16
CA ALA A 149 -12.88 10.88 16.86
C ALA A 149 -13.26 9.39 16.73
N GLU A 150 -13.18 8.81 15.53
CA GLU A 150 -13.44 7.39 15.34
C GLU A 150 -12.45 6.52 16.12
N ALA A 151 -11.15 6.78 15.99
CA ALA A 151 -10.12 5.99 16.67
C ALA A 151 -10.32 5.98 18.19
N ASN A 152 -10.63 7.14 18.78
CA ASN A 152 -10.89 7.28 20.21
C ASN A 152 -12.20 6.62 20.66
N VAL A 153 -13.29 6.73 19.87
CA VAL A 153 -14.56 6.05 20.20
C VAL A 153 -14.37 4.54 20.20
N VAL A 154 -13.68 4.00 19.21
CA VAL A 154 -13.49 2.55 19.13
C VAL A 154 -12.52 2.06 20.21
N MET A 155 -11.42 2.77 20.50
CA MET A 155 -10.55 2.44 21.65
C MET A 155 -11.29 2.53 22.98
N GLY A 156 -12.07 3.59 23.20
CA GLY A 156 -12.88 3.76 24.40
C GLY A 156 -13.89 2.63 24.58
N ASN A 157 -14.50 2.14 23.49
CA ASN A 157 -15.37 0.97 23.52
C ASN A 157 -14.62 -0.33 23.77
N THR A 158 -13.42 -0.51 23.19
CA THR A 158 -12.57 -1.68 23.49
C THR A 158 -12.21 -1.71 24.98
N ILE A 159 -11.75 -0.59 25.55
CA ILE A 159 -11.41 -0.45 26.98
C ILE A 159 -12.64 -0.73 27.87
N ARG A 160 -13.79 -0.17 27.52
CA ARG A 160 -15.04 -0.34 28.28
C ARG A 160 -15.64 -1.75 28.14
N SER A 161 -15.38 -2.45 27.04
CA SER A 161 -15.73 -3.86 26.87
C SER A 161 -14.78 -4.79 27.64
N SER A 162 -13.52 -4.37 27.84
CA SER A 162 -12.54 -5.05 28.71
C SER A 162 -12.66 -4.69 30.19
N ASP A 163 -13.46 -3.67 30.56
CA ASP A 163 -13.78 -3.34 31.97
C ASP A 163 -14.61 -4.44 32.67
N HIS A 164 -15.16 -5.40 31.92
CA HIS A 164 -15.69 -6.65 32.48
C HIS A 164 -14.60 -7.70 32.76
N LEU A 165 -13.34 -7.42 32.46
CA LEU A 165 -12.24 -8.39 32.49
C LEU A 165 -10.94 -7.95 33.18
N GLN A 166 -10.83 -6.79 33.86
CA GLN A 166 -9.85 -6.64 34.96
C GLN A 166 -9.95 -5.32 35.76
N PRO A 167 -9.86 -5.33 37.12
CA PRO A 167 -10.00 -4.14 37.96
C PRO A 167 -8.75 -3.25 38.12
N ASN A 168 -7.60 -3.60 37.51
CA ASN A 168 -6.31 -3.00 37.88
C ASN A 168 -5.84 -1.79 37.04
N LEU A 169 -6.56 -1.38 36.00
CA LEU A 169 -6.14 -0.24 35.15
C LEU A 169 -6.53 1.15 35.70
N ARG A 170 -7.35 1.22 36.75
CA ARG A 170 -7.79 2.51 37.33
C ARG A 170 -6.68 3.29 38.04
N GLN A 171 -5.55 2.67 38.36
CA GLN A 171 -4.46 3.34 39.08
C GLN A 171 -3.45 4.06 38.17
N LEU A 172 -3.53 3.86 36.84
CA LEU A 172 -2.61 4.49 35.88
C LEU A 172 -3.15 5.79 35.27
N ILE A 173 -4.39 6.19 35.61
CA ILE A 173 -5.06 7.38 35.06
C ILE A 173 -5.44 8.38 36.19
N SER A 174 -4.85 8.26 37.39
CA SER A 174 -4.99 9.25 38.48
C SER A 174 -3.79 10.18 38.56
#